data_AF-A0A7K2MQY0-F1
#
_entry.id   AF-A0A7K2MQY0-F1
#
_cell.length_a   1.000
_cell.length_b   1.000
_cell.length_c   1.000
_cell.angle_alpha   90.00
_cell.angle_beta   90.00
_cell.angle_gamma   90.00
#
_symmetry.space_group_name_H-M   'P 1'
#
loop_
_entity.id
_entity.type
_entity.pdbx_description
1 polymer ?
#
loop_
_entity_poly.entity_id
_entity_poly.type
_entity_poly.pdbx_seq_one_letter_code
_entity_poly.pdbx_strand_id
1 'polypeptide(L)' 'VAECARRARRVVVVAVAALDRVPAAREALLGAGLECDGVLLQSSRLAPLPGDVTRLAATNPVFLLWGVRPHSRIEGVAP' A
#
# COMPACT_ATOMS: atom_id res chain seq x y z
N VAL A 1 -3.52 -5.63 11.04
CA VAL A 1 -2.41 -5.72 10.07
C VAL A 1 -1.53 -6.93 10.34
N ALA A 2 -0.91 -7.03 11.52
CA ALA A 2 0.00 -8.14 11.87
C ALA A 2 -0.59 -9.53 11.56
N GLU A 3 -1.85 -9.77 11.91
CA GLU A 3 -2.48 -11.07 11.63
C GLU A 3 -2.63 -11.39 10.15
N CYS A 4 -3.01 -10.39 9.35
CA CYS A 4 -3.08 -10.54 7.89
C CYS A 4 -1.68 -10.77 7.30
N ALA A 5 -0.67 -10.05 7.81
CA ALA A 5 0.72 -10.17 7.37
C ALA A 5 1.29 -11.56 7.62
N ARG A 6 1.06 -12.15 8.81
CA ARG A 6 1.49 -13.52 9.13
C ARG A 6 0.86 -14.58 8.22
N ARG A 7 -0.38 -14.36 7.79
CA ARG A 7 -1.13 -15.28 6.92
C ARG A 7 -0.87 -15.07 5.42
N ALA A 8 -0.22 -13.96 5.04
CA ALA A 8 0.02 -13.62 3.66
C ALA A 8 0.96 -14.64 2.99
N ARG A 9 0.43 -15.37 2.00
CA ARG A 9 1.22 -16.36 1.24
C ARG A 9 2.16 -15.70 0.24
N ARG A 10 1.75 -14.60 -0.40
CA ARG A 10 2.53 -13.88 -1.42
C ARG A 10 2.58 -12.38 -1.18
N VAL A 11 1.42 -11.73 -1.05
CA VAL A 11 1.30 -10.27 -0.86
C VAL A 11 0.18 -9.98 0.13
N VAL A 12 0.33 -8.91 0.90
CA VAL A 12 -0.77 -8.23 1.62
C VAL A 12 -0.67 -6.73 1.37
N VAL A 13 -1.81 -6.07 1.22
CA VAL A 13 -1.91 -4.61 1.04
C VAL A 13 -2.66 -4.02 2.22
N VAL A 14 -2.21 -2.87 2.69
CA VAL A 14 -2.82 -2.10 3.79
C VAL A 14 -3.09 -0.69 3.29
N ALA A 15 -4.34 -0.25 3.36
CA ALA A 15 -4.73 1.13 3.09
C ALA A 15 -4.96 1.89 4.39
N VAL A 16 -4.31 3.05 4.55
CA VAL A 16 -4.36 3.86 5.77
C VAL A 16 -4.48 5.33 5.41
N ALA A 17 -5.53 6.00 5.89
CA ALA A 17 -5.69 7.45 5.71
C ALA A 17 -4.90 8.27 6.75
N ALA A 18 -4.67 7.70 7.93
CA ALA A 18 -4.04 8.39 9.05
C ALA A 18 -2.52 8.15 9.03
N LEU A 19 -1.73 9.22 8.88
CA LEU A 19 -0.27 9.17 8.74
C LEU A 19 0.41 8.54 9.97
N ASP A 20 -0.10 8.82 11.16
CA ASP A 20 0.35 8.25 12.44
C ASP A 20 0.27 6.72 12.50
N ARG A 21 -0.57 6.10 11.67
CA ARG A 21 -0.72 4.64 11.60
C ARG A 21 0.25 3.97 10.62
N VAL A 22 0.94 4.76 9.78
CA VAL A 22 1.88 4.23 8.77
C VAL A 22 3.07 3.50 9.40
N PRO A 23 3.75 4.03 10.45
CA PRO A 23 4.86 3.33 11.10
C PRO A 23 4.44 1.95 11.65
N ALA A 24 3.33 1.88 12.38
CA ALA A 24 2.83 0.63 12.96
C ALA A 24 2.43 -0.40 11.88
N ALA A 25 1.86 0.05 10.75
CA ALA A 25 1.56 -0.83 9.62
C ALA A 25 2.84 -1.39 8.98
N ARG A 26 3.85 -0.53 8.77
CA ARG A 26 5.16 -0.93 8.24
C ARG A 26 5.87 -1.93 9.14
N GLU A 27 5.92 -1.67 10.44
CA GLU A 27 6.51 -2.57 11.44
C GLU A 27 5.84 -3.94 11.45
N ALA A 28 4.51 -3.97 11.35
CA ALA A 28 3.76 -5.23 11.29
C ALA A 28 4.05 -6.05 10.02
N LEU A 29 4.32 -5.40 8.88
CA LEU A 29 4.71 -6.08 7.65
C LEU A 29 6.14 -6.63 7.73
N LEU A 30 7.09 -5.81 8.20
CA LEU A 30 8.48 -6.21 8.39
C LEU A 30 8.61 -7.32 9.44
N GLY A 31 7.89 -7.21 10.57
CA GLY A 31 7.86 -8.22 11.62
C GLY A 31 7.27 -9.57 11.19
N ALA A 32 6.53 -9.61 10.07
CA ALA A 32 6.05 -10.86 9.45
C ALA A 32 7.04 -11.44 8.41
N GLY A 33 8.23 -10.84 8.25
CA GLY A 33 9.25 -11.26 7.29
C GLY A 33 8.91 -10.91 5.84
N LEU A 34 8.12 -9.86 5.61
CA LEU A 34 7.79 -9.37 4.27
C LEU A 34 8.70 -8.19 3.89
N GLU A 35 9.07 -8.11 2.62
CA GLU A 35 9.63 -6.89 2.04
C GLU A 35 8.51 -5.85 1.92
N CYS A 36 8.70 -4.68 2.53
CA CYS A 36 7.68 -3.65 2.63
C CYS A 36 8.01 -2.45 1.75
N ASP A 37 7.05 -2.02 0.94
CA ASP A 37 7.10 -0.78 0.15
C ASP A 37 5.72 -0.07 0.23
N GLY A 38 5.63 1.16 -0.26
CA GLY A 38 4.40 1.93 -0.19
C GLY A 38 4.38 3.23 -0.99
N VAL A 39 3.18 3.78 -1.16
CA VAL A 39 2.94 5.04 -1.87
C VAL A 39 1.84 5.85 -1.19
N LEU A 40 1.91 7.18 -1.27
CA LEU A 40 0.77 8.05 -1.02
C LEU A 40 -0.09 8.11 -2.28
N LEU A 41 -1.30 7.55 -2.22
CA LEU A 41 -2.26 7.62 -3.30
C LEU A 41 -3.20 8.81 -3.11
N GLN A 42 -3.16 9.73 -4.07
CA GLN A 42 -4.13 10.81 -4.21
C GLN A 42 -4.96 10.57 -5.46
N SER A 43 -6.29 10.58 -5.29
CA SER A 43 -7.23 10.44 -6.40
C SER A 43 -8.36 11.44 -6.26
N SER A 44 -8.92 11.83 -7.39
CA SER A 44 -10.05 12.76 -7.46
C SER A 44 -11.09 12.20 -8.41
N ARG A 45 -12.36 12.45 -8.11
CA ARG A 45 -13.46 12.15 -9.03
C ARG A 45 -13.80 13.39 -9.85
N LEU A 46 -14.25 13.20 -11.08
CA LEU A 46 -14.86 14.28 -11.84
C LEU A 46 -16.23 14.59 -11.23
N ALA A 47 -16.52 15.87 -11.04
CA ALA A 47 -17.81 16.35 -10.53
C ALA A 47 -18.25 17.59 -11.32
N PRO A 48 -19.55 17.77 -11.58
CA PRO A 48 -20.03 18.93 -12.29
C PRO A 48 -19.90 20.22 -11.46
N LEU A 49 -19.83 21.33 -12.18
CA LEU A 49 -20.01 22.70 -11.70
C LEU A 49 -21.15 23.37 -12.51
N PRO A 50 -21.77 24.44 -11.99
CA PRO A 50 -22.66 25.27 -12.79
C PRO A 50 -21.97 25.75 -14.06
N GLY A 51 -22.70 25.77 -15.18
CA GLY A 51 -22.17 26.21 -16.49
C GLY A 51 -21.49 25.12 -17.33
N ASP A 52 -21.92 23.86 -17.20
CA ASP A 52 -21.45 22.70 -18.00
C ASP A 52 -19.94 22.42 -17.95
N VAL A 53 -19.25 22.89 -16.90
CA VAL A 53 -17.83 22.62 -16.66
C VAL A 53 -17.64 21.55 -15.58
N THR A 54 -16.50 20.88 -15.62
CA THR A 54 -16.15 19.79 -14.69
C THR A 54 -15.01 20.22 -13.78
N ARG A 55 -15.12 19.87 -12.50
CA ARG A 55 -14.03 19.99 -11.51
C ARG A 55 -13.51 18.63 -11.08
N LEU A 56 -12.34 18.63 -10.47
CA LEU A 56 -11.84 17.52 -9.68
C LEU A 56 -12.32 17.66 -8.23
N ALA A 57 -13.09 16.68 -7.76
CA ALA A 57 -13.46 16.52 -6.36
C ALA A 57 -12.40 15.64 -5.68
N ALA A 58 -11.50 16.27 -4.94
CA ALA A 58 -10.46 15.60 -4.18
C ALA A 58 -11.06 14.65 -3.14
N THR A 59 -10.45 13.47 -3.00
CA THR A 59 -10.75 12.53 -1.91
C THR A 59 -9.61 12.56 -0.90
N ASN A 60 -9.88 12.08 0.32
CA ASN A 60 -8.85 12.01 1.36
C ASN A 60 -7.69 11.11 0.88
N PRO A 61 -6.44 11.61 0.82
CA PRO A 61 -5.30 10.80 0.46
C PRO A 61 -5.17 9.55 1.35
N VAL A 62 -4.73 8.45 0.77
CA VAL A 62 -4.48 7.21 1.51
C VAL A 62 -3.07 6.71 1.23
N PHE A 63 -2.37 6.29 2.27
CA PHE A 63 -1.15 5.52 2.11
C PHE A 63 -1.52 4.08 1.78
N LEU A 64 -0.96 3.56 0.70
CA LEU A 64 -0.98 2.15 0.39
C LEU A 64 0.40 1.60 0.74
N LEU A 65 0.44 0.65 1.68
CA LEU A 65 1.63 -0.14 1.97
C LEU A 65 1.37 -1.57 1.50
N TRP A 66 2.40 -2.23 1.01
CA TRP A 66 2.33 -3.65 0.70
C TRP A 66 3.55 -4.39 1.21
N GLY A 67 3.31 -5.61 1.70
CA GLY A 67 4.34 -6.56 2.04
C GLY A 67 4.36 -7.70 1.03
N VAL A 68 5.51 -7.97 0.41
CA VAL A 68 5.73 -9.11 -0.49
C VAL A 68 6.59 -10.16 0.22
N ARG A 69 6.23 -11.44 0.08
CA ARG A 69 7.09 -12.52 0.57
C ARG A 69 8.31 -12.59 -0.34
N PRO A 70 9.55 -12.50 0.19
CA PRO A 70 10.74 -12.70 -0.61
C PRO A 70 10.63 -14.03 -1.32
N HIS A 71 10.77 -14.03 -2.64
CA HIS A 71 10.94 -15.29 -3.36
C HIS A 71 12.25 -15.90 -2.86
N SER A 72 12.30 -17.22 -2.61
CA SER A 72 13.58 -17.90 -2.45
C SER A 72 14.37 -17.64 -3.73
N ARG A 73 15.35 -16.74 -3.67
CA ARG A 73 16.19 -16.42 -4.81
C ARG A 73 16.93 -17.69 -5.16
N ILE A 74 16.53 -18.38 -6.23
CA ILE A 74 17.39 -19.38 -6.85
C ILE A 74 18.42 -18.56 -7.62
N GLU A 75 19.52 -18.21 -6.96
CA GLU A 75 20.72 -17.78 -7.68
C GLU A 75 21.35 -19.01 -8.34
N GLY A 76 21.06 -19.21 -9.62
CA GLY A 76 21.87 -19.99 -10.56
C GLY A 76 22.12 -19.08 -11.75
N VAL A 77 23.34 -18.85 -12.22
CA VAL A 77 24.27 -19.82 -12.81
C VAL A 77 25.70 -19.54 -12.35
N ALA A 78 26.41 -20.58 -11.92
CA ALA A 78 27.86 -20.57 -11.83
C ALA A 78 28.45 -20.83 -13.23
N PRO A 79 29.34 -19.96 -13.76
CA PRO A 79 30.27 -20.35 -14.82
C PRO A 79 31.44 -21.17 -14.27
#